data_AF-A0A8S1J380-F1
#
_entry.id   AF-A0A8S1J380-F1
#
_cell.length_a   1.000
_cell.length_b   1.000
_cell.length_c   1.000
_cell.angle_alpha   90.00
_cell.angle_beta   90.00
_cell.angle_gamma   90.00
#
_symmetry.space_group_name_H-M   'P 1'
#
loop_
_entity.id
_entity.type
_entity.pdbx_description
1 polymer ?
#
loop_
_entity_poly.entity_id
_entity_poly.type
_entity_poly.pdbx_seq_one_letter_code
_entity_poly.pdbx_strand_id
1 'polypeptide(L)'
;MAKVASAGGGAGRGDVEVDGGPSTGEKKDGFMSRVVDAARVPVERRSPEQISCLASFLSSVAKLRQFQPSTIMELVREMATLELKRAEMLFEQGDLADAYDVLVMGKCALYIREEDEEGLGVWGKPCIRLV
;
A
#
# COMPACT_ATOMS: atom_id res chain seq x y z
N MET A 1 -5.47 10.81 -8.72
CA MET A 1 -5.43 10.81 -7.24
C MET A 1 -4.82 9.49 -6.80
N ALA A 2 -3.79 9.49 -5.95
CA ALA A 2 -3.23 8.26 -5.39
C ALA A 2 -4.01 7.87 -4.12
N LYS A 3 -4.32 6.58 -3.95
CA LYS A 3 -4.90 6.00 -2.74
C LYS A 3 -4.02 4.81 -2.31
N VAL A 4 -4.45 3.96 -1.40
CA VAL A 4 -3.56 3.28 -0.46
C VAL A 4 -4.00 1.80 -0.17
N ALA A 5 -3.56 0.76 -0.92
CA ALA A 5 -3.66 -0.71 -0.67
C ALA A 5 -2.39 -1.53 -1.13
N SER A 6 -1.95 -2.62 -0.47
CA SER A 6 -0.57 -3.18 -0.47
C SER A 6 -0.66 -4.68 -0.49
N ALA A 7 0.10 -5.28 -1.40
CA ALA A 7 -0.20 -6.61 -1.89
C ALA A 7 0.97 -7.45 -2.46
N GLY A 8 2.17 -7.44 -1.87
CA GLY A 8 3.34 -8.05 -2.51
C GLY A 8 3.67 -9.48 -2.08
N GLY A 9 3.45 -10.48 -2.95
CA GLY A 9 4.03 -11.83 -2.84
C GLY A 9 4.96 -12.10 -4.03
N GLY A 10 6.25 -12.34 -3.76
CA GLY A 10 7.25 -12.72 -4.76
C GLY A 10 8.21 -13.76 -4.16
N ALA A 11 8.19 -14.97 -4.71
CA ALA A 11 9.06 -16.07 -4.32
C ALA A 11 10.34 -16.05 -5.17
N GLY A 12 11.49 -15.94 -4.52
CA GLY A 12 12.81 -16.12 -5.11
C GLY A 12 13.83 -16.35 -4.00
N ARG A 13 14.27 -17.60 -3.82
CA ARG A 13 15.31 -17.99 -2.85
C ARG A 13 16.69 -17.80 -3.48
N GLY A 14 17.46 -16.86 -2.94
CA GLY A 14 18.91 -16.81 -3.05
C GLY A 14 19.46 -16.51 -1.67
N ASP A 15 20.25 -17.43 -1.11
CA ASP A 15 20.86 -17.28 0.20
C ASP A 15 22.00 -16.27 0.12
N VAL A 16 21.70 -15.02 0.48
CA VAL A 16 22.70 -13.98 0.73
C VAL A 16 22.78 -13.83 2.25
N GLU A 17 23.93 -14.22 2.81
CA GLU A 17 24.26 -14.02 4.21
C GLU A 17 24.56 -12.52 4.41
N VAL A 18 23.54 -11.76 4.84
CA VAL A 18 23.66 -10.33 5.15
C VAL A 18 23.97 -10.18 6.63
N ASP A 19 25.14 -9.63 6.89
CA ASP A 19 25.70 -9.32 8.21
C ASP A 19 24.68 -8.60 9.11
N GLY A 20 24.56 -9.10 10.34
CA GLY A 20 23.52 -8.78 11.31
C GLY A 20 23.67 -7.38 11.90
N GLY A 21 23.11 -6.39 11.22
CA GLY A 21 22.91 -5.05 11.79
C GLY A 21 21.94 -5.07 12.99
N PRO A 22 22.12 -4.17 13.98
CA PRO A 22 21.38 -4.17 15.24
C PRO A 22 19.87 -4.16 15.02
N SER A 23 19.18 -5.12 15.66
CA SER A 23 17.73 -5.29 15.57
C SER A 23 16.98 -4.09 16.16
N THR A 24 16.60 -3.17 15.27
CA THR A 24 15.84 -1.93 15.52
C THR A 24 14.34 -2.23 15.60
N GLY A 25 13.93 -3.10 16.52
CA GLY A 25 12.53 -3.53 16.67
C GLY A 25 11.60 -2.43 17.17
N GLU A 26 12.03 -1.61 18.13
CA GLU A 26 11.13 -0.71 18.87
C GLU A 26 10.77 0.60 18.14
N LYS A 27 11.44 0.95 17.03
CA LYS A 27 11.20 2.22 16.33
C LYS A 27 10.17 2.16 15.21
N LYS A 28 9.78 0.95 14.75
CA LYS A 28 8.90 0.79 13.59
C LYS A 28 7.45 1.15 13.90
N ASP A 29 6.96 0.78 15.07
CA ASP A 29 5.55 1.01 15.44
C ASP A 29 5.23 2.52 15.54
N GLY A 30 6.14 3.29 16.14
CA GLY A 30 6.00 4.75 16.24
C GLY A 30 6.13 5.48 14.90
N PHE A 31 6.82 4.89 13.92
CA PHE A 31 6.88 5.46 12.57
C PHE A 31 5.54 5.26 11.84
N MET A 32 5.02 4.04 11.81
CA MET A 32 3.77 3.75 11.09
C MET A 32 2.56 4.48 11.68
N SER A 33 2.50 4.65 13.00
CA SER A 33 1.46 5.49 13.63
C SER A 33 1.46 6.91 13.06
N ARG A 34 2.63 7.54 12.95
CA ARG A 34 2.76 8.89 12.38
C ARG A 34 2.38 8.96 10.91
N VAL A 35 2.68 7.92 10.14
CA VAL A 35 2.27 7.82 8.72
C VAL A 35 0.75 7.76 8.62
N VAL A 36 0.09 6.93 9.43
CA VAL A 36 -1.38 6.82 9.48
C VAL A 36 -1.99 8.17 9.86
N ASP A 37 -1.49 8.79 10.94
CA ASP A 37 -1.98 10.08 11.42
C ASP A 37 -1.81 11.18 10.37
N ALA A 38 -0.67 11.22 9.68
CA ALA A 38 -0.41 12.14 8.59
C ALA A 38 -1.34 11.92 7.38
N ALA A 39 -1.61 10.66 7.02
CA ALA A 39 -2.47 10.32 5.90
C ALA A 39 -3.93 10.75 6.15
N ARG A 40 -4.42 10.65 7.38
CA ARG A 40 -5.79 11.05 7.75
C ARG A 40 -6.06 12.55 7.63
N VAL A 41 -5.01 13.38 7.65
CA VAL A 41 -5.18 14.83 7.49
C VAL A 41 -5.46 15.17 6.02
N PRO A 42 -6.51 15.96 5.72
CA PRO A 42 -6.80 16.45 4.37
C PRO A 42 -5.58 17.13 3.75
N VAL A 43 -5.39 16.94 2.44
CA VAL A 43 -4.20 17.37 1.70
C VAL A 43 -3.86 18.84 1.96
N GLU A 44 -4.88 19.71 1.99
CA GLU A 44 -4.76 21.15 2.13
C GLU A 44 -4.34 21.59 3.54
N ARG A 45 -4.41 20.68 4.52
CA ARG A 45 -4.13 20.92 5.93
C ARG A 45 -2.90 20.16 6.45
N ARG A 46 -2.19 19.43 5.58
CA ARG A 46 -0.99 18.69 5.99
C ARG A 46 0.15 19.66 6.32
N SER A 47 0.73 19.47 7.50
CA SER A 47 1.95 20.17 7.91
C SER A 47 3.18 19.68 7.12
N PRO A 48 4.25 20.49 7.03
CA PRO A 48 5.51 20.08 6.41
C PRO A 48 6.08 18.77 6.98
N GLU A 49 5.95 18.56 8.29
CA GLU A 49 6.40 17.36 9.00
C GLU A 49 5.61 16.12 8.55
N GLN A 50 4.28 16.26 8.41
CA GLN A 50 3.42 15.19 7.90
C GLN A 50 3.75 14.85 6.44
N ILE A 51 3.98 15.86 5.60
CA ILE A 51 4.40 15.66 4.21
C ILE A 51 5.73 14.90 4.15
N SER A 52 6.72 15.30 4.95
CA SER A 52 8.01 14.62 5.02
C SER A 52 7.88 13.17 5.51
N CYS A 53 7.01 12.93 6.48
CA CYS A 53 6.71 11.59 6.99
C CYS A 53 6.12 10.69 5.91
N LEU A 54 5.13 11.19 5.17
CA LEU A 54 4.50 10.46 4.06
C LEU A 54 5.48 10.24 2.90
N ALA A 55 6.31 11.22 2.57
CA ALA A 55 7.33 11.09 1.53
C ALA A 55 8.34 10.00 1.88
N SER A 56 8.81 9.98 3.13
CA SER A 56 9.72 8.95 3.64
C SER A 56 9.09 7.55 3.56
N PHE A 57 7.79 7.44 3.87
CA PHE A 57 7.05 6.20 3.72
C PHE A 57 6.94 5.76 2.25
N LEU A 58 6.51 6.66 1.35
CA LEU A 58 6.39 6.33 -0.09
C LEU A 58 7.74 5.96 -0.70
N SER A 59 8.83 6.63 -0.35
CA SER A 59 10.19 6.26 -0.76
C SER A 59 10.61 4.87 -0.24
N SER A 60 9.98 4.34 0.80
CA SER A 60 10.24 2.99 1.28
C SER A 60 9.56 1.91 0.44
N VAL A 61 8.49 2.25 -0.31
CA VAL A 61 7.70 1.33 -1.14
C VAL A 61 8.51 0.93 -2.37
N ALA A 62 8.73 -0.38 -2.55
CA ALA A 62 9.65 -0.91 -3.56
C ALA A 62 9.41 -0.38 -4.98
N LYS A 63 8.15 -0.27 -5.41
CA LYS A 63 7.78 0.25 -6.74
C LYS A 63 7.97 1.76 -6.90
N LEU A 64 8.01 2.51 -5.80
CA LEU A 64 8.14 3.96 -5.81
C LEU A 64 9.59 4.43 -5.60
N ARG A 65 10.49 3.55 -5.13
CA ARG A 65 11.92 3.85 -4.91
C ARG A 65 12.66 4.39 -6.13
N GLN A 66 12.18 4.10 -7.32
CA GLN A 66 12.78 4.54 -8.59
C GLN A 66 12.47 6.02 -8.93
N PHE A 67 11.50 6.63 -8.26
CA PHE A 67 11.14 8.02 -8.51
C PHE A 67 12.10 8.99 -7.82
N GLN A 68 12.32 10.14 -8.45
CA GLN A 68 13.09 11.22 -7.85
C GLN A 68 12.37 11.76 -6.60
N PRO A 69 13.11 12.25 -5.59
CA PRO A 69 12.50 12.81 -4.37
C PRO A 69 11.47 13.91 -4.64
N SER A 70 11.69 14.75 -5.66
CA SER A 70 10.73 15.79 -6.06
C SER A 70 9.39 15.20 -6.53
N THR A 71 9.42 14.13 -7.33
CA THR A 71 8.22 13.40 -7.78
C THR A 71 7.49 12.76 -6.60
N ILE A 72 8.21 12.18 -5.63
CA ILE A 72 7.58 11.66 -4.40
C ILE A 72 6.87 12.79 -3.64
N MET A 73 7.49 13.96 -3.52
CA MET A 73 6.88 15.11 -2.86
C MET A 73 5.61 15.59 -3.58
N GLU A 74 5.59 15.57 -4.92
CA GLU A 74 4.40 15.86 -5.73
C GLU A 74 3.30 14.82 -5.47
N LEU A 75 3.64 13.52 -5.47
CA LEU A 75 2.69 12.45 -5.16
C LEU A 75 2.07 12.62 -3.77
N VAL A 76 2.85 12.96 -2.74
CA VAL A 76 2.34 13.20 -1.38
C VAL A 76 1.34 14.38 -1.35
N ARG A 77 1.54 15.38 -2.20
CA ARG A 77 0.64 16.54 -2.31
C ARG A 77 -0.65 16.23 -3.07
N GLU A 78 -0.70 15.16 -3.85
CA GLU A 78 -1.91 14.75 -4.58
C GLU A 78 -2.59 13.50 -4.02
N MET A 79 -1.96 12.85 -3.03
CA MET A 79 -2.45 11.62 -2.43
C MET A 79 -3.67 11.89 -1.54
N ALA A 80 -4.78 11.24 -1.88
CA ALA A 80 -5.99 11.20 -1.08
C ALA A 80 -6.03 9.93 -0.22
N THR A 81 -6.74 10.01 0.90
CA THR A 81 -6.87 8.88 1.81
C THR A 81 -8.22 8.22 1.61
N LEU A 82 -8.22 6.89 1.55
CA LEU A 82 -9.42 6.07 1.53
C LEU A 82 -9.45 5.24 2.80
N GLU A 83 -10.51 5.41 3.58
CA GLU A 83 -10.81 4.51 4.70
C GLU A 83 -11.90 3.54 4.24
N LEU A 84 -11.61 2.24 4.36
CA LEU A 84 -12.55 1.16 4.07
C LEU A 84 -12.93 0.44 5.35
N LYS A 85 -14.20 0.05 5.47
CA LYS A 85 -14.66 -0.85 6.52
C LYS A 85 -14.33 -2.29 6.17
N ARG A 86 -14.42 -3.17 7.18
CA ARG A 86 -14.25 -4.61 6.98
C ARG A 86 -15.25 -5.09 5.92
N ALA A 87 -14.74 -5.86 4.96
CA ALA A 87 -15.50 -6.43 3.85
C ALA A 87 -16.07 -5.41 2.84
N GLU A 88 -15.65 -4.15 2.89
CA GLU A 88 -15.85 -3.24 1.76
C GLU A 88 -14.89 -3.59 0.63
N MET A 89 -15.37 -3.44 -0.60
CA MET A 89 -14.66 -3.74 -1.83
C MET A 89 -13.92 -2.49 -2.31
N LEU A 90 -12.65 -2.66 -2.72
CA LEU A 90 -11.84 -1.57 -3.25
C LEU A 90 -12.09 -1.36 -4.75
N PHE A 91 -12.04 -2.44 -5.54
CA PHE A 91 -12.35 -2.50 -6.97
C PHE A 91 -12.73 -3.93 -7.37
N GLU A 92 -13.38 -4.09 -8.53
CA GLU A 92 -13.71 -5.38 -9.14
C GLU A 92 -12.80 -5.75 -10.31
N GLN A 93 -12.68 -7.05 -10.58
CA GLN A 93 -11.94 -7.52 -11.75
C GLN A 93 -12.65 -7.08 -13.03
N GLY A 94 -11.93 -6.35 -13.88
CA GLY A 94 -12.46 -5.78 -15.12
C GLY A 94 -12.76 -4.29 -15.02
N ASP A 95 -12.73 -3.71 -13.82
CA ASP A 95 -12.82 -2.26 -13.64
C ASP A 95 -11.64 -1.55 -14.31
N LEU A 96 -11.91 -0.36 -14.86
CA LEU A 96 -10.87 0.50 -15.40
C LEU A 96 -10.05 1.07 -14.24
N ALA A 97 -8.73 0.79 -14.23
CA ALA A 97 -7.83 1.34 -13.23
C ALA A 97 -7.67 2.86 -13.41
N ASP A 98 -8.10 3.63 -12.42
CA ASP A 98 -8.05 5.10 -12.40
C ASP A 98 -7.04 5.66 -11.37
N ALA A 99 -6.58 4.80 -10.45
CA ALA A 99 -5.69 5.17 -9.36
C ALA A 99 -4.62 4.10 -9.09
N TYR A 100 -3.56 4.52 -8.40
CA TYR A 100 -2.57 3.62 -7.81
C TYR A 100 -2.75 3.61 -6.29
N ASP A 101 -2.93 2.40 -5.75
CA ASP A 101 -3.16 2.13 -4.34
C ASP A 101 -1.89 1.59 -3.63
N VAL A 102 -1.52 2.14 -2.46
CA VAL A 102 -0.44 1.72 -1.49
C VAL A 102 -0.90 1.49 -0.02
N LEU A 103 -1.07 0.29 0.59
CA LEU A 103 -1.72 0.17 1.93
C LEU A 103 -0.83 0.77 3.01
N VAL A 104 -1.38 1.70 3.78
CA VAL A 104 -0.70 2.25 4.96
C VAL A 104 -0.95 1.33 6.16
N MET A 105 -2.18 0.84 6.35
CA MET A 105 -2.55 0.02 7.50
C MET A 105 -3.73 -0.89 7.18
N GLY A 106 -3.73 -2.09 7.74
CA GLY A 106 -4.82 -3.06 7.60
C GLY A 106 -4.38 -4.29 6.80
N LYS A 107 -5.37 -5.03 6.29
CA LYS A 107 -5.15 -6.20 5.44
C LYS A 107 -6.19 -6.21 4.34
N CYS A 108 -5.78 -6.55 3.13
CA CYS A 108 -6.69 -6.80 2.02
C CYS A 108 -6.57 -8.26 1.54
N ALA A 109 -7.62 -8.71 0.85
CA ALA A 109 -7.67 -10.01 0.22
C ALA A 109 -7.92 -9.80 -1.27
N LEU A 110 -7.15 -10.49 -2.11
CA LEU A 110 -7.33 -10.50 -3.55
C LEU A 110 -8.09 -11.77 -3.94
N TYR A 111 -9.18 -11.60 -4.69
CA TYR A 111 -9.96 -12.68 -5.27
C TYR A 111 -9.91 -12.53 -6.79
N ILE A 112 -9.70 -13.65 -7.48
CA ILE A 112 -9.78 -13.72 -8.94
C ILE A 112 -11.06 -14.49 -9.25
N ARG A 113 -11.90 -13.93 -10.13
CA ARG A 113 -13.11 -14.59 -10.60
C ARG A 113 -12.71 -15.67 -11.59
N GLU A 114 -13.11 -16.90 -11.31
CA GLU A 114 -12.95 -18.02 -12.23
C GLU A 114 -14.27 -18.18 -12.99
N GLU A 115 -14.18 -18.42 -14.30
CA GLU A 115 -15.34 -18.85 -15.09
C GLU A 115 -15.49 -20.35 -14.90
N ASP A 116 -16.65 -20.81 -14.43
CA ASP A 116 -16.96 -22.23 -14.45
C ASP A 116 -17.39 -22.68 -15.86
N GLU A 117 -17.51 -24.00 -16.08
CA GLU A 117 -17.92 -24.57 -17.37
C GLU A 117 -19.33 -24.12 -17.81
N GLU A 118 -20.14 -23.59 -16.89
CA GLU A 118 -21.48 -23.07 -17.12
C GLU A 118 -21.49 -21.55 -17.39
N GLY A 119 -20.34 -20.89 -17.32
CA GLY A 119 -20.19 -19.43 -17.48
C GLY A 119 -20.75 -18.62 -16.30
N LEU A 120 -21.08 -19.25 -15.18
CA LEU A 120 -21.46 -18.60 -13.94
C LEU A 120 -20.18 -18.22 -13.19
N GLY A 121 -19.88 -16.92 -13.12
CA GLY A 121 -18.69 -16.46 -12.41
C GLY A 121 -18.77 -16.79 -10.92
N VAL A 122 -17.89 -17.68 -10.45
CA VAL A 122 -17.74 -17.99 -9.02
C VAL A 122 -16.47 -17.31 -8.50
N TRP A 123 -16.57 -16.64 -7.36
CA TRP A 123 -15.38 -16.09 -6.72
C TRP A 123 -14.54 -17.23 -6.15
N GLY A 124 -13.31 -17.37 -6.65
CA GLY A 124 -12.35 -18.35 -6.15
C GLY A 124 -11.95 -18.09 -4.69
N LYS A 125 -11.16 -19.01 -4.14
CA LYS A 125 -10.53 -18.79 -2.82
C LYS A 125 -9.59 -17.57 -2.90
N PRO A 126 -9.42 -16.80 -1.81
CA PRO A 126 -8.53 -15.64 -1.80
C PRO A 126 -7.13 -16.08 -2.19
N CYS A 127 -6.61 -15.52 -3.28
CA CYS A 127 -5.39 -15.96 -3.93
C CYS A 127 -4.16 -15.44 -3.18
N ILE A 128 -4.30 -14.27 -2.54
CA ILE A 128 -3.24 -13.63 -1.78
C ILE A 128 -3.83 -12.96 -0.55
N ARG A 129 -3.30 -13.30 0.63
CA ARG A 129 -3.56 -12.57 1.89
C ARG A 129 -2.41 -11.63 2.15
N LEU A 130 -2.72 -10.35 2.25
CA LEU A 130 -1.72 -9.31 2.33
C LEU A 130 -1.71 -8.85 3.77
N VAL A 131 -0.63 -9.22 4.44
CA VAL A 131 -0.50 -9.17 5.90
C VAL A 131 0.22 -7.91 6.32
#